data_AF-A0A1L7LM47-F1
#
_entry.id   AF-A0A1L7LM47-F1
#
_cell.length_a   1.000
_cell.length_b   1.000
_cell.length_c   1.000
_cell.angle_alpha   90.00
_cell.angle_beta   90.00
_cell.angle_gamma   90.00
#
_symmetry.space_group_name_H-M   'P 1'
#
loop_
_entity.id
_entity.type
_entity.pdbx_description
1 polymer ?
#
loop_
_entity_poly.entity_id
_entity_poly.type
_entity_poly.pdbx_seq_one_letter_code
_entity_poly.pdbx_strand_id
1 'polypeptide(L)'
;MSIFGAKNFVKKIIFPENTHEQVYVVNLDNLSKELSFVKGLKPLGKWYITNGKHWICHSELSFEDFQGNFLNILGFSKEDAQSIEFTIDYLPFCEILGL
;
A
#
# COMPACT_ATOMS: atom_id res chain seq x y z
N MET A 1 27.31 -38.33 35.31
CA MET A 1 26.78 -37.90 33.99
C MET A 1 25.35 -37.44 34.19
N SER A 2 25.09 -36.14 34.14
CA SER A 2 23.75 -35.56 34.20
C SER A 2 23.47 -34.98 32.81
N ILE A 3 22.56 -35.61 32.07
CA ILE A 3 22.13 -35.12 30.77
C ILE A 3 21.19 -33.95 31.05
N PHE A 4 21.72 -32.74 30.90
CA PHE A 4 20.99 -31.49 31.00
C PHE A 4 19.90 -31.52 29.92
N GLY A 5 18.64 -31.67 30.35
CA GLY A 5 17.49 -31.69 29.46
C GLY A 5 17.45 -30.41 28.64
N ALA A 6 17.75 -30.53 27.35
CA ALA A 6 17.53 -29.47 26.38
C ALA A 6 16.02 -29.16 26.39
N LYS A 7 15.66 -28.03 27.00
CA LYS A 7 14.31 -27.48 26.89
C LYS A 7 14.10 -27.13 25.42
N ASN A 8 13.32 -27.94 24.71
CA ASN A 8 12.83 -27.63 23.38
C ASN A 8 11.97 -26.37 23.47
N PHE A 9 12.58 -25.21 23.25
CA PHE A 9 11.87 -23.99 22.92
C PHE A 9 11.34 -24.14 21.50
N VAL A 10 10.19 -24.80 21.36
CA VAL A 10 9.41 -24.69 20.15
C VAL A 10 8.91 -23.26 20.11
N LYS A 11 9.65 -22.36 19.43
CA LYS A 11 9.09 -21.09 18.99
C LYS A 11 7.88 -21.47 18.14
N LYS A 12 6.68 -21.26 18.68
CA LYS A 12 5.44 -21.37 17.92
C LYS A 12 5.60 -20.40 16.75
N ILE A 13 5.91 -20.91 15.57
CA ILE A 13 5.93 -20.11 14.35
C ILE A 13 4.47 -19.77 14.12
N ILE A 14 4.09 -18.57 14.55
CA ILE A 14 2.79 -17.99 14.22
C ILE A 14 2.95 -17.55 12.77
N PHE A 15 2.47 -18.38 11.85
CA PHE A 15 2.23 -17.92 10.49
C PHE A 15 1.05 -16.96 10.56
N PRO A 16 1.21 -15.68 10.17
CA PRO A 16 0.07 -14.79 10.05
C PRO A 16 -0.91 -15.39 9.03
N GLU A 17 -2.20 -15.44 9.36
CA GLU A 17 -3.23 -16.02 8.50
C GLU A 17 -3.32 -15.32 7.14
N ASN A 18 -2.88 -14.06 7.09
CA ASN A 18 -2.70 -13.30 5.86
C ASN A 18 -1.21 -13.08 5.62
N THR A 19 -0.68 -13.66 4.56
CA THR A 19 0.69 -13.44 4.08
C THR A 19 0.80 -12.18 3.21
N HIS A 20 -0.34 -11.60 2.82
CA HIS A 20 -0.44 -10.44 1.95
C HIS A 20 -1.36 -9.37 2.55
N GLU A 21 -1.05 -8.11 2.28
CA GLU A 21 -1.82 -6.93 2.65
C GLU A 21 -2.45 -6.34 1.39
N GLN A 22 -3.76 -6.05 1.44
CA GLN A 22 -4.44 -5.36 0.34
C GLN A 22 -3.94 -3.93 0.24
N VAL A 23 -3.56 -3.51 -0.96
CA VAL A 23 -3.11 -2.15 -1.26
C VAL A 23 -3.83 -1.60 -2.48
N TYR A 24 -3.93 -0.28 -2.52
CA TYR A 24 -4.41 0.47 -3.66
C TYR A 24 -3.21 0.99 -4.44
N VAL A 25 -3.20 0.71 -5.73
CA VAL A 25 -2.17 1.15 -6.65
C VAL A 25 -2.76 2.27 -7.50
N VAL A 26 -2.03 3.38 -7.56
CA VAL A 26 -2.35 4.54 -8.40
C VAL A 26 -1.34 4.60 -9.53
N ASN A 27 -1.79 4.33 -10.74
CA ASN A 27 -0.99 4.39 -11.95
C ASN A 27 -1.18 5.73 -12.66
N LEU A 28 -0.07 6.45 -12.82
CA LEU A 28 0.04 7.78 -13.40
C LEU A 28 0.75 7.75 -14.76
N ASP A 29 0.93 6.58 -15.39
CA ASP A 29 1.63 6.43 -16.68
C ASP A 29 1.03 7.30 -17.79
N ASN A 30 -0.29 7.35 -17.83
CA ASN A 30 -1.06 8.11 -18.82
C ASN A 30 -1.29 9.58 -18.42
N LEU A 31 -0.87 9.98 -17.22
CA LEU A 31 -0.96 11.37 -16.79
C LEU A 31 0.14 12.19 -17.47
N SER A 32 -0.25 13.18 -18.28
CA SER A 32 0.68 14.01 -19.04
C SER A 32 1.49 14.98 -18.17
N LYS A 33 0.95 15.35 -17.01
CA LYS A 33 1.61 16.23 -16.03
C LYS A 33 2.36 15.43 -14.99
N GLU A 34 3.52 15.95 -14.60
CA GLU A 34 4.28 15.40 -13.48
C GLU A 34 3.57 15.73 -12.17
N LEU A 35 3.29 14.69 -11.37
CA LEU A 35 2.60 14.82 -10.09
C LEU A 35 3.59 14.57 -8.96
N SER A 36 3.69 15.54 -8.04
CA SER A 36 4.43 15.36 -6.80
C SER A 36 3.49 14.95 -5.66
N PHE A 37 3.95 14.07 -4.78
CA PHE A 37 3.20 13.71 -3.59
C PHE A 37 2.96 14.91 -2.67
N VAL A 38 1.70 15.22 -2.39
CA VAL A 38 1.31 16.35 -1.52
C VAL A 38 0.91 15.87 -0.12
N LYS A 39 1.15 16.71 0.90
CA LYS A 39 0.84 16.38 2.30
C LYS A 39 -0.64 16.04 2.53
N GLY A 40 -1.54 16.58 1.72
CA GLY A 40 -2.98 16.31 1.79
C GLY A 40 -3.36 14.86 1.51
N LEU A 41 -2.50 14.07 0.88
CA LEU A 41 -2.75 12.65 0.59
C LEU A 41 -2.38 11.72 1.76
N LYS A 42 -1.57 12.18 2.71
CA LYS A 42 -1.16 11.37 3.88
C LYS A 42 -2.34 10.80 4.69
N PRO A 43 -3.45 11.51 4.90
CA PRO A 43 -4.59 10.97 5.64
C PRO A 43 -5.35 9.87 4.89
N LEU A 44 -5.12 9.67 3.60
CA LEU A 44 -5.80 8.61 2.83
C LEU A 44 -5.34 7.21 3.23
N GLY A 45 -4.19 7.07 3.87
CA GLY A 45 -3.68 5.77 4.26
C GLY A 45 -2.17 5.75 4.50
N LYS A 46 -1.64 4.55 4.67
CA LYS A 46 -0.21 4.30 4.78
C LYS A 46 0.38 4.13 3.39
N TRP A 47 1.19 5.10 2.98
CA TRP A 47 1.82 5.09 1.67
C TRP A 47 3.15 4.33 1.69
N TYR A 48 3.30 3.37 0.78
CA TYR A 48 4.53 2.59 0.58
C TYR A 48 5.41 3.20 -0.51
N ILE A 49 4.80 3.61 -1.63
CA ILE A 49 5.49 4.23 -2.76
C ILE A 49 4.74 5.51 -3.12
N THR A 50 5.48 6.61 -3.24
CA THR A 50 4.95 7.95 -3.55
C THR A 50 5.82 8.72 -4.55
N ASN A 51 6.84 8.05 -5.10
CA ASN A 51 7.73 8.59 -6.10
C ASN A 51 7.45 7.93 -7.45
N GLY A 52 7.73 8.65 -8.53
CA GLY A 52 7.48 8.15 -9.88
C GLY A 52 6.00 8.05 -10.22
N LYS A 53 5.66 7.09 -11.08
CA LYS A 53 4.33 6.97 -11.70
C LYS A 53 3.43 5.88 -11.11
N HIS A 54 3.95 5.03 -10.23
CA HIS A 54 3.18 3.97 -9.56
C HIS A 54 3.23 4.20 -8.06
N TRP A 55 2.14 4.69 -7.50
CA TRP A 55 2.04 4.92 -6.07
C TRP A 55 1.26 3.80 -5.42
N ILE A 56 1.65 3.44 -4.20
CA ILE A 56 1.04 2.33 -3.46
C ILE A 56 0.63 2.83 -2.09
N CYS A 57 -0.62 2.61 -1.75
CA CYS A 57 -1.22 3.01 -0.49
C CYS A 57 -2.01 1.86 0.12
N HIS A 58 -1.77 1.53 1.39
CA HIS A 58 -2.71 0.77 2.19
C HIS A 58 -3.70 1.74 2.86
N SER A 59 -5.00 1.56 2.60
CA SER A 59 -6.05 2.44 3.10
C SER A 59 -7.18 1.63 3.72
N GLU A 60 -7.71 2.14 4.83
CA GLU A 60 -8.92 1.63 5.49
C GLU A 60 -10.21 2.10 4.81
N LEU A 61 -10.10 3.05 3.87
CA LEU A 61 -11.23 3.51 3.08
C LEU A 61 -11.64 2.42 2.08
N SER A 62 -12.92 2.44 1.68
CA SER A 62 -13.34 1.67 0.52
C SER A 62 -12.57 2.13 -0.72
N PHE A 63 -12.44 1.26 -1.71
CA PHE A 63 -11.73 1.59 -2.94
C PHE A 63 -12.34 2.81 -3.66
N GLU A 64 -13.67 2.88 -3.72
CA GLU A 64 -14.40 4.01 -4.32
C GLU A 64 -14.18 5.32 -3.55
N ASP A 65 -14.24 5.27 -2.21
CA ASP A 65 -13.99 6.44 -1.37
C ASP A 65 -12.54 6.92 -1.48
N PHE A 66 -11.58 5.99 -1.57
CA PHE A 66 -10.18 6.32 -1.78
C PHE A 66 -9.98 7.05 -3.12
N GLN A 67 -10.52 6.51 -4.21
CA GLN A 67 -10.46 7.13 -5.54
C GLN A 67 -11.06 8.55 -5.52
N GLY A 68 -12.28 8.69 -4.98
CA GLY A 68 -12.97 9.97 -4.90
C GLY A 68 -12.19 11.00 -4.09
N ASN A 69 -11.68 10.61 -2.91
CA ASN A 69 -10.91 11.51 -2.06
C ASN A 69 -9.56 11.88 -2.67
N PHE A 70 -8.86 10.94 -3.31
CA PHE A 70 -7.59 11.19 -3.98
C PHE A 70 -7.75 12.24 -5.09
N LEU A 71 -8.74 12.06 -5.96
CA LEU A 71 -9.00 12.99 -7.06
C LEU A 71 -9.44 14.37 -6.56
N ASN A 72 -10.26 14.41 -5.49
CA ASN A 72 -10.72 15.65 -4.88
C ASN A 72 -9.57 16.44 -4.25
N ILE A 73 -8.66 15.78 -3.51
CA ILE A 73 -7.50 16.44 -2.88
C ILE A 73 -6.57 17.07 -3.92
N LEU A 74 -6.39 16.42 -5.06
CA LEU A 74 -5.55 16.92 -6.15
C LEU A 74 -6.25 17.94 -7.05
N GLY A 75 -7.55 18.15 -6.87
CA GLY A 75 -8.34 19.10 -7.65
C GLY A 75 -8.32 18.79 -9.14
N PHE A 76 -8.31 17.52 -9.53
CA PHE A 76 -8.18 17.14 -10.93
C PHE A 76 -9.42 17.45 -11.76
N SER A 77 -9.17 17.87 -13.00
CA SER A 77 -10.19 17.97 -14.03
C SER A 77 -10.72 16.57 -14.38
N LYS A 78 -11.89 16.47 -15.01
CA LYS A 78 -12.44 15.18 -15.44
C LYS A 78 -11.50 14.43 -16.41
N GLU A 79 -10.79 15.16 -17.25
CA GLU A 79 -9.84 14.61 -18.23
C GLU A 79 -8.60 14.03 -17.56
N ASP A 80 -8.04 14.73 -16.57
CA ASP A 80 -6.93 14.24 -15.76
C ASP A 80 -7.34 13.00 -14.94
N ALA A 81 -8.53 13.02 -14.35
CA ALA A 81 -9.05 11.91 -13.56
C ALA A 81 -9.22 10.63 -14.40
N GLN A 82 -9.62 10.74 -15.67
CA GLN A 82 -9.72 9.61 -16.60
C GLN A 82 -8.35 9.05 -17.03
N SER A 83 -7.29 9.84 -16.87
CA SER A 83 -5.92 9.44 -17.20
C SER A 83 -5.23 8.68 -16.06
N ILE A 84 -5.88 8.58 -14.89
CA ILE A 84 -5.35 7.89 -13.72
C ILE A 84 -6.08 6.57 -13.57
N GLU A 85 -5.30 5.50 -13.53
CA GLU A 85 -5.82 4.17 -13.30
C GLU A 85 -5.61 3.80 -11.83
N PHE A 86 -6.66 3.29 -11.21
CA PHE A 86 -6.60 2.76 -9.86
C PHE A 86 -6.84 1.26 -9.92
N THR A 87 -6.02 0.51 -9.21
CA THR A 87 -6.18 -0.95 -9.09
C THR A 87 -5.99 -1.39 -7.64
N ILE A 88 -6.46 -2.59 -7.34
CA ILE A 88 -6.24 -3.25 -6.06
C ILE A 88 -5.17 -4.32 -6.29
N ASP A 89 -4.17 -4.36 -5.42
CA ASP A 89 -3.12 -5.37 -5.42
C ASP A 89 -2.91 -5.93 -4.01
N TYR A 90 -2.10 -6.96 -3.87
CA TYR A 90 -1.83 -7.65 -2.61
C TYR A 90 -0.33 -7.79 -2.42
N LEU A 91 0.25 -6.95 -1.55
CA LEU A 91 1.68 -7.00 -1.27
C LEU A 91 1.98 -8.01 -0.16
N PRO A 92 2.96 -8.91 -0.35
CA PRO A 92 3.36 -9.82 0.69
C PRO A 92 4.04 -9.07 1.85
N PHE A 93 3.76 -9.47 3.10
CA PHE A 93 4.28 -8.78 4.29
C PHE A 93 5.83 -8.75 4.37
N CYS A 94 6.51 -9.71 3.75
CA CYS A 94 7.97 -9.72 3.67
C CYS A 94 8.53 -8.52 2.91
N GLU A 95 7.86 -8.06 1.84
CA GLU A 95 8.28 -6.89 1.07
C GLU A 95 8.00 -5.57 1.81
N ILE A 96 6.95 -5.52 2.62
CA ILE A 96 6.58 -4.34 3.43
C ILE A 96 7.56 -4.12 4.60
N LEU A 97 8.13 -5.19 5.16
CA LEU A 97 9.04 -5.14 6.29
C LEU A 97 10.53 -5.01 5.91
N GLY A 98 10.86 -5.08 4.61
CA GLY A 98 12.25 -5.04 4.14
C GLY A 98 13.10 -6.18 4.69
N LEU A 99 12.49 -7.35 4.96
CA LEU A 99 13.12 -8.54 5.50
C LEU A 99 13.74 -9.41 4.40
#